data_AF-A0A7S4JWN5-F1
#
_entry.id   AF-A0A7S4JWN5-F1
#
_cell.length_a   1.000
_cell.length_b   1.000
_cell.length_c   1.000
_cell.angle_alpha   90.00
_cell.angle_beta   90.00
_cell.angle_gamma   90.00
#
_symmetry.space_group_name_H-M   'P 1'
#
loop_
_entity.id
_entity.type
_entity.pdbx_description
1 polymer ?
#
loop_
_entity_poly.entity_id
_entity_poly.type
_entity_poly.pdbx_seq_one_letter_code
_entity_poly.pdbx_strand_id
1 'polypeptide(L)'
;VDLCWKGGSWRELQPVGPSPIIIRLSDFERVAERWLEYSYILRADPFPKNIIQDWVLEMWGYAIAAASLGIRHKIIPSYQIEPNAYARTGDDFDQHSYIFHYTYGIEYRLDGRPQGFNTIGEWSMDKRHYGGAYPPANLEAPPAAANPSSKWLWRAWNEAMANEPEWPSTNAMGTVGWRRESISRAEIEKCELCKKVLGTEWSWAGIKKMVFQDKGVLKTPWGEGKWGIAARPKGMPECEGTTCLFVDFSSAAHHVSFELPNRFKSLRVGDGEIVVGKRLSLDGTETPA
;
A
#
# COMPACT_ATOMS: atom_id res chain seq x y z
N VAL A 1 -5.74 29.71 10.60
CA VAL A 1 -6.15 30.32 11.87
C VAL A 1 -7.19 31.38 11.61
N ASP A 2 -6.86 32.45 10.88
CA ASP A 2 -7.74 33.59 10.60
C ASP A 2 -9.10 33.22 9.99
N LEU A 3 -9.15 32.16 9.18
CA LEU A 3 -10.40 31.62 8.63
C LEU A 3 -11.38 31.17 9.73
N CYS A 4 -10.87 30.54 10.79
CA CYS A 4 -11.68 29.91 11.84
C CYS A 4 -11.81 30.79 13.09
N TRP A 5 -10.72 31.44 13.49
CA TRP A 5 -10.62 32.18 14.74
C TRP A 5 -10.08 33.58 14.49
N LYS A 6 -11.00 34.53 14.23
CA LYS A 6 -10.67 35.94 14.03
C LYS A 6 -10.01 36.51 15.29
N GLY A 7 -8.83 37.11 15.13
CA GLY A 7 -8.05 37.65 16.23
C GLY A 7 -7.16 36.63 16.96
N GLY A 8 -7.24 35.34 16.61
CA GLY A 8 -6.33 34.31 17.12
C GLY A 8 -4.98 34.29 16.43
N SER A 9 -3.98 33.66 17.05
CA SER A 9 -2.63 33.53 16.50
C SER A 9 -2.20 32.09 16.28
N TRP A 10 -1.46 31.82 15.19
CA TRP A 10 -0.84 30.51 14.96
C TRP A 10 0.17 30.13 16.06
N ARG A 11 0.72 31.13 16.77
CA ARG A 11 1.64 30.93 17.90
C ARG A 11 0.96 30.27 19.11
N GLU A 12 -0.37 30.31 19.17
CA GLU A 12 -1.14 29.72 20.26
C GLU A 12 -1.47 28.25 19.98
N LEU A 13 -1.29 27.77 18.75
CA LEU A 13 -1.53 26.38 18.39
C LEU A 13 -0.45 25.48 19.02
N GLN A 14 -0.88 24.31 19.50
CA GLN A 14 0.02 23.24 19.90
C GLN A 14 0.10 22.19 18.79
N PRO A 15 1.23 21.47 18.65
CA PRO A 15 1.39 20.41 17.65
C PRO A 15 0.64 19.15 18.12
N VAL A 16 -0.69 19.23 18.18
CA VAL A 16 -1.60 18.22 18.74
C VAL A 16 -2.62 17.71 17.72
N GLY A 17 -2.31 17.77 16.42
CA GLY A 17 -3.17 17.13 15.41
C GLY A 17 -3.46 15.68 15.80
N PRO A 18 -4.72 15.19 15.71
CA PRO A 18 -5.23 14.04 16.43
C PRO A 18 -4.50 12.78 16.00
N SER A 19 -3.47 12.43 16.77
CA SER A 19 -3.30 11.10 17.34
C SER A 19 -2.04 11.10 18.23
N PRO A 20 -2.11 10.56 19.46
CA PRO A 20 -3.30 10.40 20.31
C PRO A 20 -3.47 11.66 21.20
N ILE A 21 -4.71 11.97 21.57
CA ILE A 21 -5.02 13.02 22.54
C ILE A 21 -5.78 12.40 23.69
N ILE A 22 -5.31 12.65 24.92
CA ILE A 22 -6.07 12.40 26.13
C ILE A 22 -6.63 13.73 26.61
N ILE A 23 -7.95 13.80 26.79
CA ILE A 23 -8.68 15.00 27.18
C ILE A 23 -9.76 14.64 28.19
N ARG A 24 -10.07 15.56 29.12
CA ARG A 24 -11.22 15.40 30.02
C ARG A 24 -12.51 15.53 29.24
N LEU A 25 -13.51 14.73 29.59
CA LEU A 25 -14.82 14.77 28.92
C LEU A 25 -15.41 16.20 28.88
N SER A 26 -15.34 16.94 29.99
CA SER A 26 -15.84 18.33 30.05
C SER A 26 -15.11 19.30 29.12
N ASP A 27 -13.81 19.09 28.87
CA ASP A 27 -13.05 19.90 27.90
C ASP A 27 -13.35 19.45 26.47
N PHE A 28 -13.62 18.15 26.26
CA PHE A 28 -14.05 17.61 24.97
C PHE A 28 -15.42 18.14 24.55
N GLU A 29 -16.40 18.18 25.45
CA GLU A 29 -17.72 18.75 25.19
C GLU A 29 -17.65 20.20 24.73
N ARG A 30 -16.72 20.99 25.31
CA ARG A 30 -16.49 22.39 24.92
C ARG A 30 -15.86 22.51 23.53
N VAL A 31 -14.91 21.63 23.19
CA VAL A 31 -14.17 21.72 21.90
C VAL A 31 -14.92 21.07 20.75
N ALA A 32 -15.77 20.07 21.00
CA ALA A 32 -16.39 19.25 19.95
C ALA A 32 -17.19 20.08 18.94
N GLU A 33 -18.09 20.95 19.40
CA GLU A 33 -18.92 21.79 18.52
C GLU A 33 -18.06 22.76 17.69
N ARG A 34 -17.06 23.38 18.33
CA ARG A 34 -16.15 24.31 17.65
C ARG A 34 -15.20 23.62 16.69
N TRP A 35 -14.74 22.42 17.03
CA TRP A 35 -13.93 21.59 16.14
C TRP A 35 -14.72 21.22 14.89
N LEU A 36 -15.99 20.84 15.04
CA LEU A 36 -16.88 20.55 13.91
C LEU A 36 -17.07 21.80 13.03
N GLU A 37 -17.41 22.94 13.62
CA GLU A 37 -17.55 24.23 12.92
C GLU A 37 -16.27 24.57 12.14
N TYR A 38 -15.11 24.52 12.79
CA TYR A 38 -13.84 24.88 12.17
C TYR A 38 -13.43 23.89 11.09
N SER A 39 -13.76 22.62 11.23
CA SER A 39 -13.55 21.61 10.19
C SER A 39 -14.36 21.93 8.93
N TYR A 40 -15.62 22.35 9.07
CA TYR A 40 -16.43 22.79 7.93
C TYR A 40 -15.88 24.07 7.28
N ILE A 41 -15.46 25.05 8.08
CA ILE A 41 -14.85 26.29 7.55
C ILE A 41 -13.59 25.96 6.74
N LEU A 42 -12.69 25.13 7.26
CA LEU A 42 -11.46 24.76 6.58
C LEU A 42 -11.72 23.96 5.30
N ARG A 43 -12.73 23.10 5.30
CA ARG A 43 -13.07 22.26 4.14
C ARG A 43 -13.83 23.01 3.04
N ALA A 44 -14.61 24.03 3.42
CA ALA A 44 -15.31 24.89 2.47
C ALA A 44 -14.36 25.80 1.68
N ASP A 45 -13.19 26.13 2.25
CA ASP A 45 -12.19 26.96 1.60
C ASP A 45 -11.20 26.11 0.78
N PRO A 46 -11.01 26.41 -0.53
CA PRO A 46 -10.07 25.67 -1.36
C PRO A 46 -8.60 25.97 -1.05
N PHE A 47 -8.28 27.06 -0.36
CA PHE A 47 -6.90 27.44 -0.06
C PHE A 47 -6.24 26.47 0.93
N PRO A 48 -6.79 26.17 2.13
CA PRO A 48 -6.19 25.22 3.07
C PRO A 48 -5.94 23.84 2.44
N LYS A 49 -6.90 23.24 1.74
CA LYS A 49 -6.69 21.92 1.13
C LYS A 49 -5.49 21.90 0.15
N ASN A 50 -5.24 23.00 -0.55
CA ASN A 50 -4.17 23.11 -1.53
C ASN A 50 -2.77 23.24 -0.89
N ILE A 51 -2.69 23.67 0.37
CA ILE A 51 -1.41 23.87 1.08
C ILE A 51 -1.10 22.79 2.11
N ILE A 52 -2.10 22.20 2.78
CA ILE A 52 -1.88 21.31 3.94
C ILE A 52 -2.25 19.84 3.68
N GLN A 53 -2.78 19.50 2.49
CA GLN A 53 -3.45 18.23 2.16
C GLN A 53 -4.84 18.12 2.81
N ASP A 54 -5.84 17.76 2.01
CA ASP A 54 -7.27 17.77 2.41
C ASP A 54 -7.55 16.92 3.66
N TRP A 55 -6.87 15.77 3.80
CA TRP A 55 -7.14 14.79 4.84
C TRP A 55 -6.64 15.19 6.25
N VAL A 56 -5.76 16.20 6.39
CA VAL A 56 -5.32 16.69 7.70
C VAL A 56 -6.08 17.94 8.17
N LEU A 57 -7.02 18.47 7.37
CA LEU A 57 -7.69 19.73 7.72
C LEU A 57 -8.44 19.66 9.05
N GLU A 58 -9.07 18.53 9.34
CA GLU A 58 -9.74 18.29 10.63
C GLU A 58 -8.77 18.33 11.81
N MET A 59 -7.50 17.94 11.58
CA MET A 59 -6.43 18.01 12.59
C MET A 59 -6.10 19.45 12.98
N TRP A 60 -6.04 20.33 11.98
CA TRP A 60 -5.86 21.76 12.19
C TRP A 60 -7.10 22.40 12.81
N GLY A 61 -8.29 21.97 12.39
CA GLY A 61 -9.56 22.37 12.99
C GLY A 61 -9.56 22.15 14.49
N TYR A 62 -9.13 20.96 14.94
CA TYR A 62 -9.01 20.65 16.37
C TYR A 62 -8.02 21.58 17.08
N ALA A 63 -6.79 21.72 16.55
CA ALA A 63 -5.76 22.54 17.18
C ALA A 63 -6.19 24.00 17.33
N ILE A 64 -6.89 24.56 16.33
CA ILE A 64 -7.41 25.94 16.36
C ILE A 64 -8.59 26.05 17.34
N ALA A 65 -9.49 25.07 17.38
CA ALA A 65 -10.63 25.06 18.30
C ALA A 65 -10.18 24.96 19.76
N ALA A 66 -9.22 24.08 20.06
CA ALA A 66 -8.65 23.96 21.40
C ALA A 66 -8.00 25.27 21.84
N ALA A 67 -7.18 25.89 20.97
CA ALA A 67 -6.54 27.16 21.26
C ALA A 67 -7.55 28.29 21.49
N SER A 68 -8.60 28.39 20.67
CA SER A 68 -9.62 29.45 20.81
C SER A 68 -10.50 29.32 22.05
N LEU A 69 -10.51 28.15 22.69
CA LEU A 69 -11.19 27.88 23.96
C LEU A 69 -10.25 27.96 25.17
N GLY A 70 -8.97 28.26 24.96
CA GLY A 70 -7.94 28.22 25.99
C GLY A 70 -7.64 26.82 26.52
N ILE A 71 -8.02 25.77 25.78
CA ILE A 71 -7.71 24.38 26.14
C ILE A 71 -6.26 24.11 25.74
N ARG A 72 -5.46 23.66 26.70
CA ARG A 72 -4.03 23.38 26.52
C ARG A 72 -3.72 21.94 26.90
N HIS A 73 -2.91 21.30 26.07
CA HIS A 73 -2.43 19.93 26.26
C HIS A 73 -1.00 19.93 26.81
N LYS A 74 -0.68 18.89 27.59
CA LYS A 74 0.71 18.56 27.93
C LYS A 74 1.34 17.82 26.75
N ILE A 75 2.40 18.37 26.18
CA ILE A 75 3.14 17.73 25.08
C ILE A 75 4.16 16.77 25.68
N ILE A 76 4.10 15.51 25.25
CA ILE A 76 5.01 14.45 25.66
C ILE A 76 5.73 13.98 24.37
N PRO A 77 7.00 14.41 24.13
CA PRO A 77 7.69 14.21 22.84
C PRO A 77 7.80 12.76 22.36
N SER A 78 7.84 11.79 23.27
CA SER A 78 7.94 10.35 22.95
C SER A 78 6.65 9.60 23.26
N TYR A 79 5.50 10.26 23.36
CA TYR A 79 4.26 9.53 23.63
C TYR A 79 3.84 8.63 22.47
N GLN A 80 4.02 9.13 21.25
CA GLN A 80 3.74 8.43 20.00
C GLN A 80 4.90 8.62 19.03
N ILE A 81 5.20 7.60 18.24
CA ILE A 81 5.98 7.74 17.01
C ILE A 81 5.13 7.41 15.78
N GLU A 82 5.43 8.04 14.66
CA GLU A 82 4.74 7.83 13.39
C GLU A 82 5.76 7.64 12.25
N PRO A 83 6.49 6.52 12.25
CA PRO A 83 7.61 6.32 11.34
C PRO A 83 7.14 5.90 9.95
N ASN A 84 7.98 6.22 8.95
CA ASN A 84 7.94 5.67 7.60
C ASN A 84 9.33 5.16 7.22
N ALA A 85 9.55 4.76 5.96
CA ALA A 85 10.84 4.23 5.51
C ALA A 85 12.04 5.20 5.66
N TYR A 86 11.79 6.52 5.70
CA TYR A 86 12.79 7.57 5.92
C TYR A 86 12.94 8.01 7.38
N ALA A 87 12.17 7.42 8.30
CA ALA A 87 12.26 7.78 9.71
C ALA A 87 13.66 7.48 10.26
N ARG A 88 14.15 8.38 11.12
CA ARG A 88 15.43 8.26 11.83
C ARG A 88 15.19 7.85 13.27
N THR A 89 14.64 6.67 13.46
CA THR A 89 14.40 6.09 14.79
C THR A 89 15.68 5.51 15.37
N GLY A 90 15.91 5.70 16.68
CA GLY A 90 16.97 5.02 17.41
C GLY A 90 16.64 3.54 17.60
N ASP A 91 17.65 2.71 17.87
CA ASP A 91 17.45 1.27 18.10
C ASP A 91 16.62 0.97 19.36
N ASP A 92 16.59 1.91 20.31
CA ASP A 92 15.87 1.85 21.58
C ASP A 92 14.55 2.64 21.58
N PHE A 93 14.05 3.04 20.40
CA PHE A 93 12.86 3.89 20.31
C PHE A 93 11.65 3.31 21.06
N ASP A 94 11.53 1.98 21.08
CA ASP A 94 10.45 1.21 21.69
C ASP A 94 10.53 1.19 23.23
N GLN A 95 11.65 1.61 23.82
CA GLN A 95 11.78 1.81 25.27
C GLN A 95 11.22 3.15 25.73
N HIS A 96 11.13 4.13 24.82
CA HIS A 96 10.73 5.50 25.13
C HIS A 96 9.39 5.88 24.51
N SER A 97 8.92 5.11 23.51
CA SER A 97 7.69 5.34 22.78
C SER A 97 6.57 4.44 23.28
N TYR A 98 5.46 5.03 23.70
CA TYR A 98 4.32 4.26 24.23
C TYR A 98 3.36 3.79 23.14
N ILE A 99 3.29 4.53 22.03
CA ILE A 99 2.37 4.26 20.92
C ILE A 99 3.13 4.27 19.60
N PHE A 100 2.96 3.20 18.81
CA PHE A 100 3.38 3.16 17.42
C PHE A 100 2.17 3.50 16.52
N HIS A 101 2.15 4.69 15.94
CA HIS A 101 1.09 5.09 15.02
C HIS A 101 1.43 4.65 13.60
N TYR A 102 0.84 3.54 13.19
CA TYR A 102 1.04 2.99 11.86
C TYR A 102 0.09 3.63 10.84
N THR A 103 0.43 4.85 10.39
CA THR A 103 -0.39 5.56 9.41
C THR A 103 0.03 5.27 7.97
N TYR A 104 1.32 5.34 7.66
CA TYR A 104 1.87 5.25 6.31
C TYR A 104 2.28 3.82 5.95
N GLY A 105 2.22 3.50 4.65
CA GLY A 105 2.96 2.36 4.11
C GLY A 105 4.46 2.55 4.33
N ILE A 106 5.13 1.46 4.70
CA ILE A 106 6.58 1.43 4.89
C ILE A 106 7.17 0.67 3.70
N GLU A 107 7.87 1.42 2.86
CA GLU A 107 8.19 1.01 1.50
C GLU A 107 9.69 1.00 1.28
N TYR A 108 10.23 -0.14 0.86
CA TYR A 108 11.65 -0.30 0.54
C TYR A 108 11.82 -1.01 -0.80
N ARG A 109 12.94 -0.74 -1.47
CA ARG A 109 13.52 -1.71 -2.42
C ARG A 109 14.16 -2.85 -1.65
N LEU A 110 14.29 -4.01 -2.28
CA LEU A 110 14.94 -5.17 -1.65
C LEU A 110 16.42 -4.92 -1.33
N ASP A 111 17.06 -3.97 -2.04
CA ASP A 111 18.42 -3.50 -1.73
C ASP A 111 18.50 -2.59 -0.49
N GLY A 112 17.36 -2.27 0.13
CA GLY A 112 17.25 -1.47 1.34
C GLY A 112 17.07 0.03 1.12
N ARG A 113 16.96 0.50 -0.12
CA ARG A 113 16.66 1.92 -0.38
C ARG A 113 15.20 2.24 -0.03
N PRO A 114 14.93 3.23 0.85
CA PRO A 114 13.57 3.65 1.16
C PRO A 114 12.87 4.22 -0.08
N GLN A 115 11.56 4.01 -0.17
CA GLN A 115 10.69 4.56 -1.21
C GLN A 115 9.75 5.62 -0.65
N GLY A 116 9.38 6.57 -1.52
CA GLY A 116 8.55 7.74 -1.20
C GLY A 116 7.11 7.38 -0.84
N PHE A 117 6.41 8.37 -0.27
CA PHE A 117 4.97 8.30 -0.08
C PHE A 117 4.25 8.02 -1.41
N ASN A 118 3.21 7.19 -1.38
CA ASN A 118 2.43 6.73 -2.55
C ASN A 118 3.20 5.86 -3.58
N THR A 119 4.39 5.35 -3.24
CA THR A 119 5.13 4.39 -4.07
C THR A 119 5.22 3.06 -3.36
N ILE A 120 4.54 2.03 -3.89
CA ILE A 120 4.62 0.68 -3.31
C ILE A 120 6.02 0.11 -3.57
N GLY A 121 6.73 -0.24 -2.49
CA GLY A 121 8.07 -0.80 -2.52
C GLY A 121 8.10 -2.27 -2.96
N GLU A 122 9.29 -2.73 -3.38
CA GLU A 122 9.51 -4.16 -3.65
C GLU A 122 9.34 -5.01 -2.38
N TRP A 123 9.70 -4.42 -1.24
CA TRP A 123 9.22 -4.79 0.08
C TRP A 123 8.29 -3.69 0.58
N SER A 124 7.09 -4.07 0.97
CA SER A 124 6.01 -3.17 1.31
C SER A 124 5.25 -3.68 2.51
N MET A 125 5.20 -2.85 3.56
CA MET A 125 4.39 -3.08 4.72
C MET A 125 3.37 -1.96 4.83
N ASP A 126 2.19 -2.21 4.27
CA ASP A 126 1.05 -1.30 4.26
C ASP A 126 -0.24 -2.05 4.63
N LYS A 127 -0.93 -1.62 5.71
CA LYS A 127 -2.21 -2.21 6.14
C LYS A 127 -3.27 -2.23 5.04
N ARG A 128 -3.20 -1.30 4.10
CA ARG A 128 -4.17 -1.19 2.99
C ARG A 128 -4.14 -2.40 2.05
N HIS A 129 -3.03 -3.14 2.01
CA HIS A 129 -2.94 -4.40 1.28
C HIS A 129 -3.85 -5.50 1.82
N TYR A 130 -4.26 -5.41 3.08
CA TYR A 130 -4.98 -6.45 3.80
C TYR A 130 -6.43 -6.06 4.14
N GLY A 131 -6.99 -5.05 3.46
CA GLY A 131 -8.37 -4.61 3.69
C GLY A 131 -9.43 -5.63 3.28
N GLY A 132 -9.10 -6.55 2.37
CA GLY A 132 -10.01 -7.61 1.89
C GLY A 132 -9.64 -9.03 2.34
N ALA A 133 -8.48 -9.23 2.96
CA ALA A 133 -8.00 -10.52 3.41
C ALA A 133 -6.88 -10.36 4.46
N TYR A 134 -6.76 -11.31 5.38
CA TYR A 134 -5.69 -11.33 6.38
C TYR A 134 -4.30 -11.43 5.71
N PRO A 135 -3.24 -10.85 6.31
CA PRO A 135 -1.87 -11.08 5.87
C PRO A 135 -1.47 -12.55 6.05
N PRO A 136 -0.59 -13.11 5.19
CA PRO A 136 0.01 -14.41 5.46
C PRO A 136 0.73 -14.42 6.81
N ALA A 137 0.70 -15.58 7.47
CA ALA A 137 1.70 -15.88 8.48
C ALA A 137 3.12 -15.85 7.85
N ASN A 138 4.14 -15.56 8.67
CA ASN A 138 5.56 -15.55 8.29
C ASN A 138 5.90 -14.54 7.18
N LEU A 139 5.58 -13.26 7.39
CA LEU A 139 5.93 -12.19 6.47
C LEU A 139 7.45 -12.09 6.30
N GLU A 140 7.90 -11.81 5.07
CA GLU A 140 9.31 -11.66 4.76
C GLU A 140 9.94 -10.49 5.54
N ALA A 141 11.15 -10.72 6.05
CA ALA A 141 11.87 -9.68 6.78
C ALA A 141 12.15 -8.46 5.88
N PRO A 142 12.11 -7.24 6.44
CA PRO A 142 12.56 -6.05 5.73
C PRO A 142 14.04 -6.17 5.35
N PRO A 143 14.49 -5.41 4.33
CA PRO A 143 15.90 -5.34 3.98
C PRO A 143 16.79 -4.99 5.18
N ALA A 144 18.03 -5.47 5.18
CA ALA A 144 18.96 -5.27 6.30
C ALA A 144 19.17 -3.79 6.66
N ALA A 145 19.14 -2.89 5.67
CA ALA A 145 19.28 -1.45 5.85
C ALA A 145 17.99 -0.73 6.33
N ALA A 146 16.87 -1.44 6.47
CA ALA A 146 15.63 -0.84 6.97
C ALA A 146 15.82 -0.28 8.38
N ASN A 147 15.11 0.81 8.68
CA ASN A 147 15.23 1.50 9.96
C ASN A 147 14.69 0.66 11.13
N PRO A 148 15.09 0.95 12.38
CA PRO A 148 14.71 0.16 13.54
C PRO A 148 13.19 0.00 13.71
N SER A 149 12.44 1.08 13.50
CA SER A 149 10.97 1.05 13.57
C SER A 149 10.31 0.12 12.54
N SER A 150 10.87 0.02 11.33
CA SER A 150 10.35 -0.88 10.29
C SER A 150 10.57 -2.34 10.67
N LYS A 151 11.76 -2.65 11.21
CA LYS A 151 12.08 -3.99 11.73
C LYS A 151 11.21 -4.35 12.91
N TRP A 152 10.98 -3.40 13.82
CA TRP A 152 10.11 -3.61 14.98
C TRP A 152 8.67 -3.90 14.57
N LEU A 153 8.07 -3.10 13.67
CA LEU A 153 6.68 -3.29 13.26
C LEU A 153 6.49 -4.65 12.55
N TRP A 154 7.46 -5.05 11.73
CA TRP A 154 7.48 -6.36 11.09
C TRP A 154 7.51 -7.50 12.13
N ARG A 155 8.36 -7.38 13.17
CA ARG A 155 8.39 -8.36 14.28
C ARG A 155 7.06 -8.41 15.02
N ALA A 156 6.50 -7.24 15.36
CA ALA A 156 5.24 -7.15 16.09
C ALA A 156 4.08 -7.81 15.33
N TRP A 157 4.00 -7.64 14.00
CA TRP A 157 3.02 -8.33 13.17
C TRP A 157 3.20 -9.84 13.20
N ASN A 158 4.43 -10.32 12.93
CA ASN A 158 4.71 -11.76 12.92
C ASN A 158 4.52 -12.41 14.30
N GLU A 159 4.89 -11.72 15.38
CA GLU A 159 4.64 -12.17 16.76
C GLU A 159 3.15 -12.30 17.04
N ALA A 160 2.34 -11.30 16.69
CA ALA A 160 0.90 -11.34 16.89
C ALA A 160 0.27 -12.52 16.12
N MET A 161 0.66 -12.73 14.85
CA MET A 161 0.16 -13.85 14.05
C MET A 161 0.61 -15.21 14.59
N ALA A 162 1.86 -15.32 15.08
CA ALA A 162 2.37 -16.57 15.64
C ALA A 162 1.69 -16.96 16.97
N ASN A 163 1.15 -15.98 17.69
CA ASN A 163 0.42 -16.18 18.94
C ASN A 163 -1.10 -16.40 18.74
N GLU A 164 -1.57 -16.47 17.49
CA GLU A 164 -2.96 -16.79 17.16
C GLU A 164 -3.03 -18.18 16.51
N PRO A 165 -3.42 -19.24 17.26
CA PRO A 165 -3.43 -20.61 16.76
C PRO A 165 -4.34 -20.83 15.54
N GLU A 166 -5.38 -20.02 15.38
CA GLU A 166 -6.34 -20.13 14.28
C GLU A 166 -6.11 -19.06 13.19
N TRP A 167 -4.87 -18.57 13.03
CA TRP A 167 -4.56 -17.54 12.04
C TRP A 167 -5.03 -17.92 10.63
N PRO A 168 -5.92 -17.15 9.98
CA PRO A 168 -6.57 -17.57 8.75
C PRO A 168 -5.59 -17.77 7.58
N SER A 169 -5.80 -18.85 6.81
CA SER A 169 -5.17 -18.99 5.51
C SER A 169 -5.64 -17.89 4.55
N THR A 170 -4.76 -17.44 3.66
CA THR A 170 -5.04 -16.30 2.79
C THR A 170 -4.28 -16.41 1.47
N ASN A 171 -4.86 -15.90 0.39
CA ASN A 171 -4.17 -15.70 -0.89
C ASN A 171 -3.63 -14.27 -1.05
N ALA A 172 -3.71 -13.43 -0.01
CA ALA A 172 -3.01 -12.15 0.02
C ALA A 172 -1.49 -12.37 -0.01
N MET A 173 -0.78 -11.51 -0.74
CA MET A 173 0.68 -11.50 -0.79
C MET A 173 1.27 -11.10 0.57
N GLY A 174 2.52 -11.46 0.83
CA GLY A 174 3.22 -11.06 2.05
C GLY A 174 3.72 -9.64 1.99
N THR A 175 4.91 -9.38 2.52
CA THR A 175 5.53 -8.05 2.39
C THR A 175 6.19 -7.86 1.02
N VAL A 176 6.22 -8.89 0.17
CA VAL A 176 6.74 -8.82 -1.20
C VAL A 176 5.64 -9.17 -2.18
N GLY A 177 5.65 -8.51 -3.34
CA GLY A 177 4.72 -8.80 -4.46
C GLY A 177 3.66 -7.72 -4.70
N TRP A 178 3.48 -6.78 -3.77
CA TRP A 178 2.53 -5.67 -3.92
C TRP A 178 2.95 -4.64 -4.98
N ARG A 179 4.25 -4.49 -5.24
CA ARG A 179 4.72 -3.60 -6.30
C ARG A 179 4.32 -4.13 -7.67
N ARG A 180 3.45 -3.37 -8.34
CA ARG A 180 2.87 -3.69 -9.64
C ARG A 180 3.13 -2.61 -10.69
N GLU A 181 4.37 -2.20 -10.79
CA GLU A 181 4.84 -1.30 -11.85
C GLU A 181 5.00 -2.06 -13.17
N SER A 182 4.53 -1.44 -14.26
CA SER A 182 4.70 -1.97 -15.60
C SER A 182 6.17 -2.26 -15.90
N ILE A 183 6.44 -3.45 -16.43
CA ILE A 183 7.80 -3.84 -16.82
C ILE A 183 8.38 -2.88 -17.86
N SER A 184 9.62 -2.46 -17.66
CA SER A 184 10.34 -1.62 -18.61
C SER A 184 10.89 -2.44 -19.78
N ARG A 185 11.18 -1.77 -20.89
CA ARG A 185 11.81 -2.41 -22.05
C ARG A 185 13.15 -3.08 -21.71
N ALA A 186 13.95 -2.45 -20.85
CA ALA A 186 15.23 -3.00 -20.40
C ALA A 186 15.06 -4.28 -19.55
N GLU A 187 13.96 -4.38 -18.78
CA GLU A 187 13.63 -5.61 -18.04
C GLU A 187 13.10 -6.71 -18.96
N ILE A 188 12.31 -6.36 -19.98
CA ILE A 188 11.86 -7.31 -21.01
C ILE A 188 13.07 -7.94 -21.69
N GLU A 189 14.06 -7.16 -22.12
CA GLU A 189 15.26 -7.66 -22.81
C GLU A 189 16.05 -8.70 -21.98
N LYS A 190 16.04 -8.54 -20.65
CA LYS A 190 16.71 -9.43 -19.68
C LYS A 190 15.88 -10.64 -19.25
N CYS A 191 14.61 -10.70 -19.64
CA CYS A 191 13.67 -11.73 -19.18
C CYS A 191 13.24 -12.64 -20.35
N GLU A 192 13.73 -13.88 -20.36
CA GLU A 192 13.43 -14.84 -21.44
C GLU A 192 11.94 -15.12 -21.60
N LEU A 193 11.20 -15.29 -20.50
CA LEU A 193 9.74 -15.44 -20.55
C LEU A 193 9.06 -14.20 -21.14
N CYS A 194 9.46 -13.02 -20.70
CA CYS A 194 8.88 -11.74 -21.13
C CYS A 194 9.04 -11.54 -22.64
N LYS A 195 10.22 -11.85 -23.19
CA LYS A 195 10.47 -11.82 -24.64
C LYS A 195 9.55 -12.78 -25.41
N LYS A 196 9.28 -13.97 -24.86
CA LYS A 196 8.43 -14.98 -25.51
C LYS A 196 6.94 -14.64 -25.50
N VAL A 197 6.48 -13.86 -24.53
CA VAL A 197 5.08 -13.42 -24.45
C VAL A 197 4.84 -12.06 -25.12
N LEU A 198 5.87 -11.23 -25.31
CA LEU A 198 5.75 -9.93 -25.94
C LEU A 198 5.12 -10.04 -27.35
N GLY A 199 4.08 -9.26 -27.59
CA GLY A 199 3.36 -9.21 -28.87
C GLY A 199 2.50 -10.43 -29.16
N THR A 200 2.40 -11.40 -28.25
CA THR A 200 1.57 -12.60 -28.45
C THR A 200 0.13 -12.36 -28.00
N GLU A 201 -0.83 -12.97 -28.70
CA GLU A 201 -2.25 -12.86 -28.39
C GLU A 201 -2.76 -14.09 -27.63
N TRP A 202 -3.63 -13.85 -26.65
CA TRP A 202 -4.19 -14.87 -25.77
C TRP A 202 -5.70 -14.70 -25.58
N SER A 203 -6.35 -15.80 -25.21
CA SER A 203 -7.68 -15.79 -24.60
C SER A 203 -7.61 -15.74 -23.07
N TRP A 204 -8.65 -15.18 -22.44
CA TRP A 204 -8.89 -15.21 -21.00
C TRP A 204 -10.29 -15.76 -20.77
N ALA A 205 -10.41 -16.97 -20.20
CA ALA A 205 -11.70 -17.67 -20.06
C ALA A 205 -12.49 -17.72 -21.40
N GLY A 206 -11.78 -17.96 -22.52
CA GLY A 206 -12.35 -18.01 -23.87
C GLY A 206 -12.57 -16.65 -24.55
N ILE A 207 -12.42 -15.54 -23.83
CA ILE A 207 -12.54 -14.19 -24.40
C ILE A 207 -11.20 -13.78 -25.00
N LYS A 208 -11.17 -13.54 -26.32
CA LYS A 208 -9.95 -13.33 -27.12
C LYS A 208 -9.41 -11.91 -27.05
N LYS A 209 -8.18 -11.71 -27.54
CA LYS A 209 -7.47 -10.42 -27.71
C LYS A 209 -6.87 -9.82 -26.43
N MET A 210 -6.26 -10.67 -25.60
CA MET A 210 -5.34 -10.23 -24.57
C MET A 210 -3.91 -10.20 -25.14
N VAL A 211 -3.22 -9.05 -25.08
CA VAL A 211 -1.90 -8.87 -25.72
C VAL A 211 -0.93 -8.19 -24.75
N PHE A 212 0.23 -8.81 -24.57
CA PHE A 212 1.35 -8.25 -23.80
C PHE A 212 2.16 -7.31 -24.69
N GLN A 213 2.12 -6.01 -24.41
CA GLN A 213 2.80 -4.98 -25.23
C GLN A 213 4.05 -4.41 -24.52
N ASP A 214 4.87 -3.68 -25.28
CA ASP A 214 6.05 -3.00 -24.74
C ASP A 214 5.68 -2.02 -23.61
N LYS A 215 6.66 -1.68 -22.76
CA LYS A 215 6.49 -0.81 -21.58
C LYS A 215 5.43 -1.32 -20.59
N GLY A 216 5.17 -2.63 -20.56
CA GLY A 216 4.29 -3.27 -19.60
C GLY A 216 2.82 -2.90 -19.73
N VAL A 217 2.38 -2.53 -20.94
CA VAL A 217 0.96 -2.32 -21.27
C VAL A 217 0.33 -3.66 -21.61
N LEU A 218 -0.79 -3.96 -20.96
CA LEU A 218 -1.58 -5.15 -21.24
C LEU A 218 -2.86 -4.74 -21.95
N LYS A 219 -2.98 -5.02 -23.24
CA LYS A 219 -4.22 -4.77 -23.97
C LYS A 219 -5.20 -5.89 -23.69
N THR A 220 -6.39 -5.56 -23.20
CA THR A 220 -7.46 -6.55 -22.94
C THR A 220 -8.76 -6.13 -23.65
N PRO A 221 -9.74 -7.05 -23.77
CA PRO A 221 -11.08 -6.73 -24.28
C PRO A 221 -11.85 -5.72 -23.44
N TRP A 222 -11.45 -5.54 -22.17
CA TRP A 222 -12.13 -4.69 -21.20
C TRP A 222 -11.40 -3.35 -20.95
N GLY A 223 -10.36 -3.07 -21.73
CA GLY A 223 -9.53 -1.88 -21.58
C GLY A 223 -8.05 -2.21 -21.45
N GLU A 224 -7.27 -1.20 -21.11
CA GLU A 224 -5.83 -1.34 -20.88
C GLU A 224 -5.54 -1.65 -19.41
N GLY A 225 -4.66 -2.62 -19.22
CA GLY A 225 -4.10 -3.01 -17.95
C GLY A 225 -2.58 -2.88 -17.95
N LYS A 226 -1.96 -3.46 -16.93
CA LYS A 226 -0.51 -3.51 -16.75
C LYS A 226 -0.04 -4.95 -16.67
N TRP A 227 1.20 -5.18 -17.05
CA TRP A 227 1.88 -6.44 -16.78
C TRP A 227 3.33 -6.22 -16.41
N GLY A 228 3.91 -7.19 -15.71
CA GLY A 228 5.32 -7.22 -15.41
C GLY A 228 5.76 -8.49 -14.71
N ILE A 229 6.95 -8.49 -14.12
CA ILE A 229 7.48 -9.66 -13.40
C ILE A 229 6.81 -9.74 -12.03
N ALA A 230 6.22 -10.89 -11.70
CA ALA A 230 5.71 -11.14 -10.36
C ALA A 230 6.87 -11.52 -9.42
N ALA A 231 7.18 -10.66 -8.47
CA ALA A 231 8.14 -10.96 -7.42
C ALA A 231 7.50 -11.88 -6.37
N ARG A 232 7.95 -13.14 -6.31
CA ARG A 232 7.48 -14.15 -5.33
C ARG A 232 5.94 -14.26 -5.27
N PRO A 233 5.28 -14.60 -6.39
CA PRO A 233 3.82 -14.75 -6.41
C PRO A 233 3.38 -15.82 -5.41
N LYS A 234 2.34 -15.52 -4.63
CA LYS A 234 1.77 -16.48 -3.68
C LYS A 234 0.69 -17.33 -4.34
N GLY A 235 0.54 -18.58 -3.88
CA GLY A 235 -0.50 -19.50 -4.36
C GLY A 235 -0.22 -20.13 -5.73
N MET A 236 0.98 -19.91 -6.28
CA MET A 236 1.43 -20.54 -7.53
C MET A 236 2.75 -21.29 -7.30
N PRO A 237 2.70 -22.54 -6.81
CA PRO A 237 3.91 -23.35 -6.59
C PRO A 237 4.77 -23.51 -7.86
N GLU A 238 4.15 -23.47 -9.04
CA GLU A 238 4.86 -23.50 -10.32
C GLU A 238 5.79 -22.30 -10.56
N CYS A 239 5.63 -21.23 -9.79
CA CYS A 239 6.46 -20.03 -9.83
C CYS A 239 7.67 -20.11 -8.87
N GLU A 240 7.81 -21.17 -8.08
CA GLU A 240 8.97 -21.35 -7.22
C GLU A 240 10.23 -21.59 -8.07
N GLY A 241 11.21 -20.70 -7.96
CA GLY A 241 12.46 -20.78 -8.71
C GLY A 241 12.34 -20.47 -10.21
N THR A 242 11.17 -20.05 -10.69
CA THR A 242 10.93 -19.69 -12.09
C THR A 242 10.38 -18.27 -12.22
N THR A 243 10.57 -17.66 -13.39
CA THR A 243 9.98 -16.34 -13.66
C THR A 243 8.49 -16.51 -13.93
N CYS A 244 7.66 -15.86 -13.12
CA CYS A 244 6.24 -15.65 -13.39
C CYS A 244 5.95 -14.17 -13.61
N LEU A 245 4.80 -13.88 -14.23
CA LEU A 245 4.36 -12.53 -14.52
C LEU A 245 3.19 -12.15 -13.61
N PHE A 246 2.91 -10.86 -13.51
CA PHE A 246 1.62 -10.39 -13.03
C PHE A 246 0.88 -9.70 -14.17
N VAL A 247 -0.46 -9.70 -14.07
CA VAL A 247 -1.33 -8.89 -14.91
C VAL A 247 -2.37 -8.20 -14.05
N ASP A 248 -2.57 -6.92 -14.30
CA ASP A 248 -3.54 -6.08 -13.59
C ASP A 248 -4.46 -5.42 -14.59
N PHE A 249 -5.74 -5.71 -14.49
CA PHE A 249 -6.77 -5.11 -15.33
C PHE A 249 -8.12 -5.21 -14.62
N SER A 250 -9.08 -4.37 -14.99
CA SER A 250 -10.43 -4.39 -14.40
C SER A 250 -10.43 -4.35 -12.86
N SER A 251 -9.49 -3.60 -12.27
CA SER A 251 -9.29 -3.47 -10.81
C SER A 251 -8.99 -4.79 -10.08
N ALA A 252 -8.55 -5.82 -10.81
CA ALA A 252 -8.11 -7.09 -10.25
C ALA A 252 -6.62 -7.32 -10.55
N ALA A 253 -5.91 -7.82 -9.54
CA ALA A 253 -4.51 -8.19 -9.65
C ALA A 253 -4.37 -9.70 -9.78
N HIS A 254 -3.53 -10.16 -10.70
CA HIS A 254 -3.33 -11.58 -10.96
C HIS A 254 -1.85 -11.93 -11.02
N HIS A 255 -1.52 -13.16 -10.61
CA HIS A 255 -0.25 -13.81 -10.93
C HIS A 255 -0.47 -14.77 -12.10
N VAL A 256 0.51 -14.87 -12.99
CA VAL A 256 0.41 -15.63 -14.23
C VAL A 256 1.67 -16.46 -14.44
N SER A 257 1.48 -17.78 -14.55
CA SER A 257 2.48 -18.74 -14.97
C SER A 257 2.21 -19.18 -16.41
N PHE A 258 3.27 -19.46 -17.18
CA PHE A 258 3.14 -19.83 -18.59
C PHE A 258 3.65 -21.24 -18.85
N GLU A 259 2.82 -22.02 -19.53
CA GLU A 259 3.18 -23.28 -20.18
C GLU A 259 3.29 -22.99 -21.68
N LEU A 260 4.43 -22.40 -22.04
CA LEU A 260 4.66 -21.97 -23.43
C LEU A 260 4.76 -23.18 -24.39
N PRO A 261 4.32 -23.00 -25.65
CA PRO A 261 3.76 -21.78 -26.21
C PRO A 261 2.25 -21.63 -26.02
N ASN A 262 1.54 -22.65 -25.51
CA ASN A 262 0.10 -22.79 -25.75
C ASN A 262 -0.79 -22.23 -24.64
N ARG A 263 -0.32 -22.16 -23.40
CA ARG A 263 -1.20 -21.92 -22.25
C ARG A 263 -0.56 -21.02 -21.20
N PHE A 264 -1.41 -20.29 -20.47
CA PHE A 264 -1.06 -19.74 -19.17
C PHE A 264 -2.11 -20.11 -18.14
N LYS A 265 -1.69 -20.12 -16.87
CA LYS A 265 -2.57 -20.20 -15.72
C LYS A 265 -2.46 -18.89 -14.95
N SER A 266 -3.61 -18.33 -14.61
CA SER A 266 -3.76 -17.11 -13.84
C SER A 266 -4.36 -17.44 -12.48
N LEU A 267 -3.87 -16.79 -11.43
CA LEU A 267 -4.42 -16.82 -10.08
C LEU A 267 -4.74 -15.38 -9.66
N ARG A 268 -6.00 -15.08 -9.34
CA ARG A 268 -6.38 -13.78 -8.80
C ARG A 268 -5.88 -13.62 -7.36
N VAL A 269 -5.18 -12.52 -7.10
CA VAL A 269 -4.73 -12.14 -5.77
C VAL A 269 -5.95 -11.83 -4.90
N GLY A 270 -5.98 -12.36 -3.68
CA GLY A 270 -7.07 -12.16 -2.72
C GLY A 270 -7.94 -13.41 -2.54
N ASP A 271 -8.72 -13.79 -3.56
CA ASP A 271 -9.64 -14.94 -3.47
C ASP A 271 -9.10 -16.22 -4.13
N GLY A 272 -8.05 -16.13 -4.94
CA GLY A 272 -7.44 -17.28 -5.59
C GLY A 272 -8.24 -17.84 -6.76
N GLU A 273 -9.14 -17.05 -7.37
CA GLU A 273 -9.82 -17.49 -8.60
C GLU A 273 -8.79 -17.85 -9.67
N ILE A 274 -8.93 -19.05 -10.26
CA ILE A 274 -8.04 -19.54 -11.31
C ILE A 274 -8.71 -19.33 -12.67
N VAL A 275 -7.97 -18.71 -13.58
CA VAL A 275 -8.36 -18.62 -15.00
C VAL A 275 -7.26 -19.21 -15.87
N VAL A 276 -7.66 -20.00 -16.86
CA VAL A 276 -6.75 -20.52 -17.88
C VAL A 276 -6.90 -19.71 -19.15
N GLY A 277 -5.78 -19.30 -19.72
CA GLY A 277 -5.72 -18.64 -21.01
C GLY A 277 -4.97 -19.49 -22.03
N LYS A 278 -5.35 -19.36 -23.30
CA LYS A 278 -4.73 -20.09 -24.40
C LYS A 278 -4.18 -19.13 -25.44
N ARG A 279 -3.08 -19.51 -26.07
CA ARG A 279 -2.48 -18.72 -27.14
C ARG A 279 -3.38 -18.77 -28.38
N LEU A 280 -3.52 -17.62 -29.02
CA LEU A 280 -4.18 -17.50 -30.31
C LEU A 280 -3.15 -17.59 -31.43
N SER A 281 -3.49 -18.28 -32.51
CA SER A 281 -2.74 -18.26 -33.77
C SER A 281 -2.96 -16.93 -34.51
N LEU A 282 -2.18 -16.69 -35.56
CA LEU A 282 -2.23 -15.45 -36.36
C LEU A 282 -3.61 -15.20 -37.01
N ASP A 283 -4.42 -16.24 -37.19
CA ASP A 283 -5.81 -16.17 -37.70
C ASP A 283 -6.85 -15.96 -36.58
N GLY A 284 -6.42 -15.83 -35.32
CA GLY A 284 -7.28 -15.62 -34.15
C GLY A 284 -7.99 -16.88 -33.64
N THR A 285 -7.64 -18.07 -34.13
CA THR A 285 -8.11 -19.35 -33.56
C THR A 285 -7.25 -19.77 -32.36
N GLU A 286 -7.78 -20.60 -31.46
CA GLU A 286 -6.99 -21.11 -30.33
C GLU A 286 -6.01 -22.18 -30.83
N THR A 287 -4.75 -22.09 -30.41
CA THR A 287 -3.74 -23.10 -30.74
C THR A 287 -4.15 -24.45 -30.12
N PRO A 288 -4.09 -25.58 -30.87
CA PRO A 288 -4.30 -26.90 -30.30
C PRO A 288 -3.35 -27.15 -29.11
N ALA A 289 -3.85 -27.88 -28.11
CA ALA A 289 -3.13 -28.18 -26.86
C ALA A 289 -1.78 -28.85 -27.11
#